data_AF-A0A010RF29-F1
#
_entry.id   AF-A0A010RF29-F1
#
_cell.length_a   1.000
_cell.length_b   1.000
_cell.length_c   1.000
_cell.angle_alpha   90.00
_cell.angle_beta   90.00
_cell.angle_gamma   90.00
#
_symmetry.space_group_name_H-M   'P 1'
#
loop_
_entity.id
_entity.type
_entity.pdbx_description
1 polymer ?
#
loop_
_entity_poly.entity_id
_entity_poly.type
_entity_poly.pdbx_seq_one_letter_code
_entity_poly.pdbx_strand_id
1 'polypeptide(L)' 'MGLDSKDWQILEALQKNARQSLASLGKRIGLSQPAMSERVQKLEAAGVIEG' A
#
# COMPACT_ATOMS: atom_id res chain seq x y z
N MET A 1 -6.21 3.12 14.78
CA MET A 1 -5.01 3.08 13.92
C MET A 1 -4.92 4.41 13.19
N GLY A 2 -3.80 5.12 13.29
CA GLY A 2 -3.60 6.34 12.52
C GLY A 2 -2.90 6.00 11.21
N LEU A 3 -3.49 6.36 10.06
CA LEU A 3 -2.85 6.22 8.76
C LEU A 3 -1.74 7.26 8.63
N ASP A 4 -0.53 6.82 8.28
CA ASP A 4 0.58 7.74 8.01
C ASP A 4 0.62 8.17 6.52
N SER A 5 1.56 9.06 6.20
CA SER A 5 1.69 9.59 4.84
C SER A 5 2.01 8.52 3.78
N LYS A 6 2.67 7.42 4.17
CA LYS A 6 2.95 6.31 3.26
C LYS A 6 1.72 5.46 3.06
N ASP A 7 0.90 5.24 4.10
CA ASP A 7 -0.36 4.52 3.96
C ASP A 7 -1.30 5.24 2.98
N TRP A 8 -1.40 6.56 3.05
CA TRP A 8 -2.15 7.36 2.08
C TRP A 8 -1.63 7.21 0.64
N GLN A 9 -0.31 7.25 0.46
CA GLN A 9 0.31 7.03 -0.87
C GLN A 9 0.04 5.62 -1.41
N ILE A 10 0.02 4.60 -0.53
CA ILE A 10 -0.32 3.23 -0.88
C ILE A 10 -1.77 3.14 -1.37
N LEU A 11 -2.70 3.72 -0.62
CA LEU A 11 -4.12 3.73 -0.98
C LEU A 11 -4.34 4.42 -2.33
N GLU A 12 -3.75 5.59 -2.54
CA GLU A 12 -3.83 6.31 -3.82
C GLU A 12 -3.26 5.48 -4.98
N ALA A 13 -2.11 4.84 -4.77
CA ALA A 13 -1.45 4.04 -5.80
C ALA A 13 -2.26 2.78 -6.17
N LEU A 14 -2.84 2.10 -5.19
CA LEU A 14 -3.71 0.93 -5.39
C LEU A 14 -5.03 1.32 -6.07
N GLN A 15 -5.68 2.38 -5.61
CA GLN A 15 -6.90 2.90 -6.24
C GLN A 15 -6.67 3.28 -7.70
N LYS A 16 -5.50 3.83 -8.02
CA LYS A 16 -5.13 4.16 -9.39
C LYS A 16 -4.92 2.93 -10.27
N ASN A 17 -4.23 1.90 -9.76
CA ASN A 17 -3.99 0.66 -10.50
C ASN A 17 -3.49 -0.49 -9.60
N ALA A 18 -4.40 -1.20 -8.94
CA ALA A 18 -4.09 -2.36 -8.09
C ALA A 18 -3.52 -3.58 -8.84
N ARG A 19 -3.58 -3.63 -10.17
CA ARG A 19 -2.99 -4.72 -10.98
C ARG A 19 -1.47 -4.60 -11.10
N GLN A 20 -0.88 -3.46 -10.73
CA GLN A 20 0.58 -3.31 -10.69
C GLN A 20 1.17 -4.12 -9.53
N SER A 21 2.38 -4.64 -9.74
CA SER A 21 3.08 -5.34 -8.67
C SER A 21 3.40 -4.41 -7.50
N LEU A 22 3.35 -4.94 -6.27
CA LEU A 22 3.73 -4.21 -5.05
C LEU A 22 5.18 -3.70 -5.10
N ALA A 23 6.08 -4.41 -5.80
CA ALA A 23 7.45 -3.93 -6.02
C ALA A 23 7.49 -2.64 -6.86
N SER A 24 6.70 -2.57 -7.93
CA SER A 24 6.61 -1.37 -8.78
C SER A 24 5.97 -0.20 -8.06
N LEU A 25 4.90 -0.45 -7.28
CA LEU A 25 4.24 0.57 -6.47
C LEU A 25 5.16 1.06 -5.35
N GLY A 26 5.82 0.15 -4.62
CA GLY A 26 6.79 0.46 -3.58
C GLY A 26 7.92 1.34 -4.10
N LYS A 27 8.50 1.03 -5.27
CA LYS A 27 9.56 1.86 -5.88
C LYS A 27 9.12 3.31 -6.14
N ARG A 28 7.86 3.54 -6.52
CA ARG A 28 7.30 4.90 -6.74
C ARG A 28 7.09 5.65 -5.43
N ILE A 29 6.68 4.94 -4.39
CA ILE A 29 6.39 5.49 -3.05
C ILE A 29 7.67 5.62 -2.21
N GLY A 30 8.78 4.99 -2.61
CA GLY A 30 10.02 4.93 -1.83
C GLY A 30 10.00 3.87 -0.72
N LEU A 31 9.33 2.75 -0.98
CA LEU A 31 9.27 1.57 -0.12
C LEU A 31 9.91 0.36 -0.82
N SER A 32 10.55 -0.51 -0.04
CA SER A 32 10.91 -1.85 -0.53
C SER A 32 9.66 -2.70 -0.75
N GLN A 33 9.75 -3.75 -1.56
CA GLN A 33 8.63 -4.66 -1.76
C GLN A 33 8.13 -5.29 -0.44
N PRO A 34 8.99 -5.78 0.48
CA PRO A 34 8.52 -6.31 1.76
C PRO A 34 7.80 -5.27 2.61
N ALA A 35 8.34 -4.04 2.70
CA ALA A 35 7.71 -2.95 3.46
C ALA A 35 6.35 -2.55 2.87
N MET A 36 6.22 -2.55 1.53
CA MET A 36 4.94 -2.34 0.85
C MET A 36 3.95 -3.45 1.19
N SER A 37 4.36 -4.71 1.11
CA SER A 37 3.50 -5.86 1.40
C SER A 37 3.00 -5.88 2.84
N GLU A 38 3.87 -5.60 3.80
CA GLU A 38 3.51 -5.54 5.22
C GLU A 38 2.47 -4.44 5.48
N ARG A 39 2.63 -3.28 4.86
CA ARG A 39 1.67 -2.17 4.99
C ARG A 39 0.32 -2.50 4.35
N VAL A 40 0.30 -3.10 3.17
CA VAL A 40 -0.95 -3.54 2.53
C VAL A 40 -1.68 -4.55 3.42
N GLN A 41 -0.98 -5.56 3.95
CA GLN A 41 -1.57 -6.53 4.88
C GLN A 41 -2.13 -5.86 6.15
N LYS A 42 -1.43 -4.87 6.71
CA LYS A 42 -1.92 -4.11 7.87
C LYS A 42 -3.19 -3.31 7.55
N LEU A 43 -3.26 -2.73 6.35
CA LEU A 43 -4.43 -1.98 5.90
C LEU A 43 -5.63 -2.90 5.63
N GLU A 44 -5.42 -4.08 5.05
CA GLU A 44 -6.45 -5.12 4.88
C GLU A 44 -6.93 -5.65 6.23
N ALA A 45 -6.01 -6.01 7.14
CA ALA A 45 -6.36 -6.48 8.48
C ALA A 45 -7.11 -5.43 9.32
N ALA A 46 -6.89 -4.14 9.03
CA ALA A 46 -7.60 -3.02 9.64
C ALA A 46 -8.94 -2.69 8.95
N GLY A 47 -9.32 -3.39 7.87
CA GLY A 47 -10.52 -3.12 7.08
C GLY A 47 -10.47 -1.83 6.28
N VAL A 48 -9.29 -1.26 6.04
CA VAL A 48 -9.10 -0.04 5.24
C VAL A 48 -9.05 -0.37 3.74
N ILE A 49 -8.48 -1.52 3.40
CA ILE A 49 -8.52 -2.08 2.04
C ILE A 49 -9.47 -3.27 2.07
N GLU A 50 -10.39 -3.28 1.11
CA GLU A 50 -11.27 -4.40 0.82
C GLU A 50 -11.08 -4.76 -0.66
N GLY A 51 -11.00 -6.06 -0.96
CA GLY A 51 -10.72 -6.58 -2.29
C GLY A 51 -11.13 -8.04 -2.42
#